data_AF-A0A6V2FS09-F1
#
_entry.id   AF-A0A6V2FS09-F1
#
_cell.length_a   1.000
_cell.length_b   1.000
_cell.length_c   1.000
_cell.angle_alpha   90.00
_cell.angle_beta   90.00
_cell.angle_gamma   90.00
#
_symmetry.space_group_name_H-M   'P 1'
#
loop_
_entity.id
_entity.type
_entity.pdbx_description
1 polymer ?
#
loop_
_entity_poly.entity_id
_entity_poly.type
_entity_poly.pdbx_seq_one_letter_code
_entity_poly.pdbx_strand_id
1 'polypeptide(L)'
;RSLTFPSTSQDTATASPPNKPTTTTTTVWGPTCDGLDKVCESMTLPNDLEANRDWLVFPDMGCGGGGGGGGGLGLGTSFNGFEPPDTVYCVLGYFTGGAGDGFGHADSAATTGTTS
;
A
#
# COMPACT_ATOMS: atom_id res chain seq x y z
N ARG A 1 -62.50 25.07 16.60
CA ARG A 1 -61.39 24.09 16.61
C ARG A 1 -60.95 23.91 15.16
N SER A 2 -59.91 24.64 14.74
CA SER A 2 -59.35 24.59 13.38
C SER A 2 -58.18 23.63 13.39
N LEU A 3 -58.13 22.68 12.46
CA LEU A 3 -57.03 21.71 12.33
C LEU A 3 -56.00 22.29 11.37
N THR A 4 -54.87 22.75 11.89
CA THR A 4 -53.69 23.12 11.10
C THR A 4 -52.84 21.87 10.88
N PHE A 5 -52.64 21.47 9.64
CA PHE A 5 -51.69 20.41 9.26
C PHE A 5 -50.28 21.02 9.11
N PRO A 6 -49.22 20.37 9.61
CA PRO A 6 -47.86 20.86 9.39
C PRO A 6 -47.42 20.58 7.95
N SER A 7 -46.92 21.62 7.28
CA SER A 7 -46.22 21.52 6.00
C SER A 7 -44.90 20.79 6.21
N THR A 8 -44.79 19.55 5.74
CA THR A 8 -43.50 18.87 5.62
C THR A 8 -42.78 19.45 4.40
N SER A 9 -41.81 20.34 4.64
CA SER A 9 -40.81 20.69 3.63
C SER A 9 -40.05 19.42 3.26
N GLN A 10 -40.34 18.86 2.08
CA GLN A 10 -39.46 17.90 1.44
C GLN A 10 -38.28 18.68 0.87
N ASP A 11 -37.24 18.87 1.69
CA ASP A 11 -35.92 19.12 1.13
C ASP A 11 -35.54 17.90 0.30
N THR A 12 -35.32 18.16 -0.98
CA THR A 12 -34.92 17.17 -1.98
C THR A 12 -33.50 16.72 -1.66
N ALA A 13 -33.34 15.81 -0.70
CA ALA A 13 -32.11 15.07 -0.52
C ALA A 13 -31.98 14.14 -1.73
N THR A 14 -31.22 14.58 -2.74
CA THR A 14 -30.73 13.72 -3.82
C THR A 14 -29.93 12.59 -3.18
N ALA A 15 -30.61 11.47 -2.90
CA ALA A 15 -30.00 10.26 -2.40
C ALA A 15 -29.00 9.76 -3.44
N SER A 16 -27.72 9.86 -3.12
CA SER A 16 -26.65 9.17 -3.83
C SER A 16 -26.97 7.66 -3.86
N PRO A 17 -26.71 6.94 -4.97
CA PRO A 17 -27.04 5.52 -5.09
C PRO A 17 -26.41 4.71 -3.93
N PRO A 18 -27.09 3.65 -3.43
CA PRO A 18 -26.83 3.04 -2.12
C PRO A 18 -25.55 2.19 -2.01
N ASN A 19 -24.51 2.41 -2.81
CA ASN A 19 -23.30 1.58 -2.70
C ASN A 19 -21.99 2.22 -3.21
N LYS A 20 -21.81 3.54 -3.07
CA LYS A 20 -20.48 4.13 -3.27
C LYS A 20 -19.73 4.06 -1.93
N PRO A 21 -18.57 3.38 -1.85
CA PRO A 21 -17.75 3.44 -0.64
C PRO A 21 -17.43 4.90 -0.37
N THR A 22 -17.80 5.35 0.83
CA THR A 22 -17.55 6.72 1.24
C THR A 22 -16.05 6.87 1.49
N THR A 23 -15.46 7.92 0.93
CA THR A 23 -14.03 8.16 1.04
C THR A 23 -13.77 9.47 1.77
N THR A 24 -12.74 9.52 2.60
CA THR A 24 -12.31 10.72 3.33
C THR A 24 -10.84 11.02 3.05
N THR A 25 -10.47 12.30 3.13
CA THR A 25 -9.07 12.72 3.11
C THR A 25 -8.41 12.37 4.43
N THR A 26 -7.35 11.57 4.37
CA THR A 26 -6.69 10.95 5.51
C THR A 26 -5.18 11.16 5.43
N THR A 27 -4.53 11.28 6.60
CA THR A 27 -3.08 11.27 6.75
C THR A 27 -2.63 9.87 7.16
N VAL A 28 -1.60 9.33 6.48
CA VAL A 28 -0.98 8.05 6.81
C VAL A 28 0.29 8.31 7.62
N TRP A 29 0.32 7.76 8.82
CA TRP A 29 1.44 7.84 9.75
C TRP A 29 2.20 6.51 9.76
N GLY A 30 3.51 6.58 9.95
CA GLY A 30 4.33 5.41 10.23
C GLY A 30 4.14 4.91 11.66
N PRO A 31 4.78 3.79 12.01
CA PRO A 31 4.54 3.10 13.28
C PRO A 31 5.24 3.76 14.47
N THR A 32 6.09 4.76 14.25
CA THR A 32 6.82 5.42 15.34
C THR A 32 5.96 6.49 16.02
N CYS A 33 6.32 6.85 17.25
CA CYS A 33 5.68 7.95 17.97
C CYS A 33 6.31 9.32 17.61
N ASP A 34 7.01 9.42 16.49
CA ASP A 34 7.61 10.65 16.01
C ASP A 34 6.62 11.42 15.12
N GLY A 35 6.43 12.71 15.38
CA GLY A 35 5.59 13.58 14.56
C GLY A 35 6.13 13.81 13.14
N LEU A 36 7.39 13.45 12.88
CA LEU A 36 7.98 13.47 11.54
C LEU A 36 7.69 12.19 10.75
N ASP A 37 7.24 11.11 11.38
CA ASP A 37 6.94 9.83 10.73
C ASP A 37 5.58 9.87 10.02
N LYS A 38 5.47 10.80 9.06
CA LYS A 38 4.32 10.97 8.17
C LYS A 38 4.66 10.40 6.80
N VAL A 39 4.00 9.31 6.43
CA VAL A 39 4.18 8.67 5.13
C VAL A 39 3.45 9.45 4.04
N CYS A 40 2.21 9.88 4.28
CA CYS A 40 1.41 10.67 3.33
C CYS A 40 0.52 11.66 4.09
N GLU A 41 0.64 12.96 3.78
CA GLU A 41 -0.11 13.99 4.50
C GLU A 41 -1.60 14.06 4.11
N SER A 42 -1.91 13.79 2.84
CA SER A 42 -3.26 13.91 2.29
C SER A 42 -3.49 12.84 1.21
N MET A 43 -4.29 11.83 1.54
CA MET A 43 -4.69 10.76 0.63
C MET A 43 -6.18 10.45 0.80
N THR A 44 -6.90 10.22 -0.29
CA THR A 44 -8.31 9.81 -0.24
C THR A 44 -8.40 8.31 -0.02
N LEU A 45 -8.89 7.90 1.16
CA LEU A 45 -9.03 6.49 1.54
C LEU A 45 -10.49 6.12 1.84
N PRO A 46 -10.88 4.84 1.67
CA PRO A 46 -12.18 4.35 2.11
C PRO A 46 -12.37 4.50 3.63
N ASN A 47 -13.59 4.83 4.05
CA ASN A 47 -13.92 5.03 5.46
C ASN A 47 -14.06 3.73 6.26
N ASP A 48 -14.15 2.60 5.58
CA ASP A 48 -14.34 1.26 6.12
C ASP A 48 -13.03 0.48 6.27
N LEU A 49 -11.88 1.15 6.18
CA LEU A 49 -10.58 0.51 6.44
C LEU A 49 -10.49 0.04 7.90
N GLU A 50 -10.23 -1.24 8.08
CA GLU A 50 -10.04 -1.89 9.38
C GLU A 50 -8.56 -2.12 9.69
N ALA A 51 -8.13 -1.62 10.85
CA ALA A 51 -6.79 -1.86 11.37
C ALA A 51 -6.53 -3.37 11.49
N ASN A 52 -5.33 -3.80 11.06
CA ASN A 52 -4.86 -5.20 11.06
C ASN A 52 -5.59 -6.16 10.11
N ARG A 53 -6.49 -5.67 9.24
CA ARG A 53 -7.09 -6.49 8.18
C ARG A 53 -6.78 -5.98 6.80
N ASP A 54 -6.78 -4.67 6.64
CA ASP A 54 -6.53 -4.04 5.35
C ASP A 54 -5.07 -3.65 5.18
N TRP A 55 -4.67 -3.58 3.91
CA TRP A 55 -3.29 -3.34 3.50
C TRP A 55 -3.23 -2.12 2.59
N LEU A 56 -2.23 -1.27 2.83
CA LEU A 56 -1.87 -0.18 1.91
C LEU A 56 -0.64 -0.61 1.12
N VAL A 57 -0.70 -0.47 -0.20
CA VAL A 57 0.39 -0.84 -1.10
C VAL A 57 1.01 0.42 -1.69
N PHE A 58 2.31 0.59 -1.48
CA PHE A 58 3.11 1.68 -2.04
C PHE A 58 3.96 1.13 -3.19
N PRO A 59 3.60 1.41 -4.46
CA PRO A 59 4.40 0.99 -5.60
C PRO A 59 5.72 1.78 -5.68
N ASP A 60 6.64 1.33 -6.52
CA ASP A 60 7.87 2.04 -6.88
C ASP A 60 8.87 2.32 -5.72
N MET A 61 8.78 1.55 -4.63
CA MET A 61 9.67 1.65 -3.46
C MET A 61 11.09 1.07 -3.67
N GLY A 62 11.42 0.61 -4.87
CA GLY A 62 12.67 -0.10 -5.17
C GLY A 62 13.91 0.80 -5.32
N CYS A 63 13.73 2.10 -5.59
CA CYS A 63 14.83 3.05 -5.75
C CYS A 63 14.83 4.05 -4.60
N GLY A 64 15.97 4.19 -3.92
CA GLY A 64 16.14 5.22 -2.90
C GLY A 64 16.17 6.61 -3.53
N GLY A 65 15.05 7.33 -3.47
CA GLY A 65 14.97 8.75 -3.78
C GLY A 65 14.80 9.09 -5.26
N GLY A 66 13.58 9.45 -5.64
CA GLY A 66 13.26 9.99 -6.96
C GLY A 66 11.87 10.61 -7.03
N GLY A 67 11.54 11.54 -6.12
CA GLY A 67 10.39 12.44 -6.28
C GLY A 67 9.24 12.31 -5.28
N GLY A 68 9.23 11.30 -4.41
CA GLY A 68 8.18 11.14 -3.39
C GLY A 68 8.64 10.34 -2.18
N GLY A 69 9.42 10.95 -1.30
CA GLY A 69 9.59 10.61 0.13
C GLY A 69 10.03 9.20 0.57
N GLY A 70 10.01 8.18 -0.29
CA GLY A 70 10.29 6.80 0.08
C GLY A 70 11.78 6.55 0.24
N GLY A 71 12.18 6.05 1.42
CA GLY A 71 13.45 5.36 1.58
C GLY A 71 13.39 4.03 0.84
N GLY A 72 14.34 3.78 -0.05
CA GLY A 72 14.49 2.43 -0.62
C GLY A 72 14.90 1.42 0.46
N LEU A 73 14.84 0.13 0.15
CA LEU A 73 15.12 -0.97 1.10
C LEU A 73 16.48 -0.82 1.84
N GLY A 74 17.45 -0.12 1.26
CA GLY A 74 18.77 0.11 1.86
C GLY A 74 18.88 1.32 2.82
N LEU A 75 17.81 2.10 3.02
CA LEU A 75 17.83 3.31 3.85
C LEU A 75 17.03 3.18 5.16
N GLY A 76 16.30 2.07 5.34
CA GLY A 76 15.56 1.78 6.57
C GLY A 76 16.49 1.52 7.75
N THR A 77 16.07 1.93 8.94
CA THR A 77 16.78 1.64 10.20
C THR A 77 15.82 1.03 11.21
N SER A 78 16.34 0.37 12.23
CA SER A 78 15.55 -0.21 13.32
C SER A 78 15.16 0.82 14.39
N PHE A 79 14.87 2.07 14.00
CA PHE A 79 14.41 3.11 14.91
C PHE A 79 13.10 2.66 15.58
N ASN A 80 12.96 2.90 16.89
CA ASN A 80 11.91 2.32 17.74
C ASN A 80 11.80 0.78 17.75
N GLY A 81 12.82 0.06 17.24
CA GLY A 81 12.86 -1.41 17.24
C GLY A 81 12.00 -2.05 16.16
N PHE A 82 11.58 -1.32 15.12
CA PHE A 82 10.90 -1.89 13.97
C PHE A 82 11.91 -2.45 12.98
N GLU A 83 11.86 -3.77 12.74
CA GLU A 83 12.75 -4.41 11.77
C GLU A 83 12.39 -4.01 10.32
N PRO A 84 13.37 -4.01 9.40
CA PRO A 84 13.10 -3.83 7.98
C PRO A 84 12.08 -4.87 7.45
N PRO A 85 11.28 -4.52 6.42
CA PRO A 85 10.28 -5.43 5.87
C PRO A 85 10.90 -6.63 5.16
N ASP A 86 10.19 -7.76 5.18
CA ASP A 86 10.52 -8.94 4.38
C ASP A 86 10.50 -8.61 2.88
N THR A 87 11.47 -9.15 2.13
CA THR A 87 11.56 -8.94 0.67
C THR A 87 11.43 -10.28 -0.07
N VAL A 88 10.45 -10.35 -0.97
CA VAL A 88 10.20 -11.53 -1.82
C VAL A 88 10.40 -11.16 -3.29
N TYR A 89 11.23 -11.93 -4.00
CA TYR A 89 11.48 -11.74 -5.43
C TYR A 89 10.62 -12.70 -6.26
N CYS A 90 9.76 -12.14 -7.12
CA CYS A 90 8.95 -12.91 -8.06
C CYS A 90 9.54 -12.76 -9.47
N VAL A 91 10.08 -13.85 -10.02
CA VAL A 91 10.55 -13.89 -11.41
C VAL A 91 9.50 -14.58 -12.25
N LEU A 92 8.84 -13.83 -13.14
CA LEU A 92 7.91 -14.41 -14.10
C LEU A 92 8.69 -15.15 -15.18
N GLY A 93 8.60 -16.48 -15.19
CA GLY A 93 9.31 -17.31 -16.17
C GLY A 93 8.80 -17.08 -17.58
N TYR A 94 9.58 -16.43 -18.43
CA TYR A 94 9.35 -16.38 -19.88
C TYR A 94 9.97 -17.60 -20.57
N PHE A 95 9.81 -18.80 -20.04
CA PHE A 95 10.06 -20.00 -20.84
C PHE A 95 8.84 -20.26 -21.72
N THR A 96 8.64 -19.42 -22.74
CA THR A 96 7.83 -19.84 -23.88
C THR A 96 8.53 -21.03 -24.48
N GLY A 97 7.87 -22.20 -24.43
CA GLY A 97 8.28 -23.37 -25.18
C GLY A 97 8.36 -23.04 -26.67
N GLY A 98 9.55 -22.65 -27.11
CA GLY A 98 10.03 -22.87 -28.46
C GLY A 98 10.70 -24.24 -28.45
N ALA A 99 10.10 -25.20 -29.12
CA ALA A 99 10.82 -26.41 -29.46
C ALA A 99 12.07 -26.02 -30.27
N GLY A 100 13.27 -26.23 -29.75
CA GLY A 100 14.42 -26.60 -30.59
C GLY A 100 15.72 -25.79 -30.57
N ASP A 101 15.98 -24.84 -29.67
CA ASP A 101 17.32 -24.24 -29.58
C ASP A 101 17.93 -24.37 -28.18
N GLY A 102 18.82 -25.36 -28.07
CA GLY A 102 19.53 -25.69 -26.84
C GLY A 102 20.42 -24.55 -26.36
N PHE A 103 20.11 -24.00 -25.20
CA PHE A 103 21.11 -23.47 -24.28
C PHE A 103 20.89 -24.06 -22.90
N GLY A 104 21.38 -25.30 -22.76
CA GLY A 104 21.70 -25.84 -21.45
C GLY A 104 23.03 -25.26 -20.98
N HIS A 105 23.00 -24.47 -19.92
CA HIS A 105 24.03 -24.56 -18.88
C HIS A 105 23.41 -24.08 -17.56
N ALA A 106 23.04 -25.02 -16.71
CA ALA A 106 22.79 -24.74 -15.30
C ALA A 106 24.15 -24.59 -14.63
N ASP A 107 24.59 -23.37 -14.37
CA ASP A 107 25.70 -23.12 -13.45
C ASP A 107 25.15 -23.11 -12.02
N SER A 108 25.20 -24.30 -11.41
CA SER A 108 25.14 -24.44 -9.97
C SER A 108 26.40 -23.85 -9.35
N ALA A 109 26.30 -22.67 -8.73
CA ALA A 109 27.34 -22.17 -7.83
C ALA A 109 26.72 -21.37 -6.67
N ALA A 110 25.99 -22.07 -5.80
CA ALA A 110 25.87 -21.64 -4.41
C ALA A 110 27.21 -21.92 -3.71
N THR A 111 28.16 -21.00 -3.85
CA THR A 111 29.39 -21.03 -3.06
C THR A 111 29.07 -20.56 -1.65
N THR A 112 28.94 -21.51 -0.73
CA THR A 112 29.04 -21.26 0.71
C THR A 112 30.46 -20.75 1.01
N GLY A 113 30.60 -19.44 1.16
CA GLY A 113 31.80 -18.82 1.72
C GLY A 113 31.74 -18.86 3.24
N THR A 114 32.47 -19.80 3.84
CA THR A 114 32.85 -19.78 5.26
C THR A 114 33.93 -18.70 5.43
N THR A 115 33.73 -17.74 6.33
CA THR A 115 34.82 -16.85 6.80
C THR A 115 35.26 -17.28 8.20
N SER A 116 36.57 -17.31 8.40
CA SER A 116 37.31 -17.83 9.56
C SER A 116 37.01 -17.13 10.88
#